data_AF-A0A3C0AXI4-F1
#
_entry.id   AF-A0A3C0AXI4-F1
#
_cell.length_a   1.000
_cell.length_b   1.000
_cell.length_c   1.000
_cell.angle_alpha   90.00
_cell.angle_beta   90.00
_cell.angle_gamma   90.00
#
_symmetry.space_group_name_H-M   'P 1'
#
loop_
_entity.id
_entity.type
_entity.pdbx_description
1 polymer ?
#
loop_
_entity_poly.entity_id
_entity_poly.type
_entity_poly.pdbx_seq_one_letter_code
_entity_poly.pdbx_strand_id
1 'polypeptide(L)'
;MAKKRILLKLGSNTLTKETDHISRGKIEDIGQQIAALQDEYEFIIVSSGAIAAAKQFVKLDNHDKDVFVKQALASIGQPHLMRIYHENFSDLGLHTSQCLLSYSDFEKKQTKVNIVNTINVLVKNSYIPIINENDTVAT
;
A
#
# COMPACT_ATOMS: atom_id res chain seq x y z
N MET A 1 -26.09 1.84 -11.56
CA MET A 1 -25.14 2.88 -12.00
C MET A 1 -23.72 2.35 -11.78
N ALA A 2 -22.73 2.80 -12.56
CA ALA A 2 -21.33 2.44 -12.25
C ALA A 2 -20.96 2.99 -10.87
N LYS A 3 -20.32 2.17 -10.02
CA LYS A 3 -19.84 2.60 -8.70
C LYS A 3 -18.84 3.74 -8.87
N LYS A 4 -18.86 4.72 -7.96
CA LYS A 4 -17.84 5.78 -7.96
C LYS A 4 -16.54 5.21 -7.41
N ARG A 5 -15.41 5.59 -7.99
CA ARG A 5 -14.09 5.13 -7.54
C ARG A 5 -13.43 6.14 -6.61
N ILE A 6 -12.97 5.66 -5.47
CA ILE A 6 -12.28 6.44 -4.44
C ILE A 6 -10.81 6.01 -4.39
N LEU A 7 -9.91 6.98 -4.45
CA LEU A 7 -8.50 6.79 -4.16
C LEU A 7 -8.21 7.27 -2.73
N LEU A 8 -7.88 6.35 -1.83
CA LEU A 8 -7.62 6.61 -0.43
C LEU A 8 -6.11 6.62 -0.17
N LYS A 9 -5.55 7.79 0.14
CA LYS A 9 -4.13 7.92 0.51
C LYS A 9 -3.95 7.80 2.01
N LEU A 10 -3.16 6.82 2.44
CA LEU A 10 -2.85 6.55 3.85
C LEU A 10 -1.37 6.86 4.12
N GLY A 11 -1.11 7.92 4.89
CA GLY A 11 0.24 8.31 5.28
C GLY A 11 0.78 7.51 6.46
N SER A 12 2.10 7.53 6.64
CA SER A 12 2.77 6.81 7.74
C SER A 12 2.19 7.19 9.10
N ASN A 13 2.01 8.48 9.41
CA ASN A 13 1.46 8.93 10.70
C ASN A 13 0.05 8.39 10.96
N THR A 14 -0.78 8.28 9.91
CA THR A 14 -2.11 7.67 10.00
C THR A 14 -1.99 6.20 10.37
N LEU A 15 -1.12 5.47 9.67
CA LEU A 15 -0.94 4.04 9.87
C LEU A 15 -0.23 3.68 11.17
N THR A 16 0.55 4.60 11.74
CA THR A 16 1.27 4.36 12.99
C THR A 16 0.61 4.94 14.23
N LYS A 17 -0.47 5.73 14.08
CA LYS A 17 -1.12 6.45 15.18
C LYS A 17 -0.12 7.23 16.05
N GLU A 18 0.79 7.96 15.40
CA GLU A 18 1.85 8.74 16.06
C GLU A 18 2.87 7.90 16.86
N THR A 19 2.89 6.59 16.67
CA THR A 19 3.94 5.69 17.19
C THR A 19 4.97 5.36 16.10
N ASP A 20 6.00 4.58 16.44
CA ASP A 20 6.98 4.03 15.49
C ASP A 20 6.53 2.70 14.83
N HIS A 21 5.29 2.29 15.06
CA HIS A 21 4.80 0.95 14.76
C HIS A 21 3.51 0.99 13.95
N ILE A 22 3.37 0.11 12.96
CA ILE A 22 2.10 -0.03 12.23
C ILE A 22 1.01 -0.50 13.20
N SER A 23 -0.07 0.26 13.26
CA SER A 23 -1.24 0.00 14.09
C SER A 23 -2.22 -0.89 13.32
N ARG A 24 -2.21 -2.20 13.62
CA ARG A 24 -3.18 -3.17 13.06
C ARG A 24 -4.63 -2.72 13.24
N GLY A 25 -5.01 -2.29 14.45
CA GLY A 25 -6.37 -1.81 14.70
C GLY A 25 -6.76 -0.55 13.92
N LYS A 26 -5.79 0.22 13.40
CA LYS A 26 -6.11 1.35 12.51
C LYS A 26 -6.39 0.87 11.08
N ILE A 27 -5.63 -0.13 10.61
CA ILE A 27 -5.86 -0.76 9.31
C ILE A 27 -7.20 -1.51 9.33
N GLU A 28 -7.53 -2.19 10.42
CA GLU A 28 -8.84 -2.81 10.65
C GLU A 28 -9.98 -1.80 10.60
N ASP A 29 -9.89 -0.69 11.35
CA ASP A 29 -10.88 0.41 11.32
C ASP A 29 -11.11 0.95 9.90
N ILE A 30 -10.05 1.13 9.12
CA ILE A 30 -10.15 1.53 7.71
C ILE A 30 -10.83 0.43 6.88
N GLY A 31 -10.48 -0.83 7.09
CA GLY A 31 -11.10 -1.98 6.43
C GLY A 31 -12.61 -2.04 6.70
N GLN A 32 -13.04 -1.82 7.94
CA GLN A 32 -14.46 -1.80 8.31
C GLN A 32 -15.22 -0.69 7.58
N GLN A 33 -14.64 0.51 7.49
CA GLN A 33 -15.23 1.62 6.74
C GLN A 33 -15.33 1.31 5.24
N ILE A 34 -14.30 0.69 4.66
CA ILE A 34 -14.34 0.25 3.26
C ILE A 34 -15.42 -0.82 3.05
N ALA A 35 -15.49 -1.82 3.93
CA ALA A 35 -16.47 -2.90 3.85
C ALA A 35 -17.92 -2.36 3.94
N ALA A 36 -18.17 -1.35 4.77
CA ALA A 36 -19.46 -0.70 4.89
C ALA A 36 -19.87 0.09 3.62
N LEU A 37 -18.91 0.50 2.80
CA LEU A 37 -19.11 1.34 1.61
C LEU A 37 -18.91 0.59 0.29
N GLN A 38 -18.58 -0.71 0.33
CA GLN A 38 -18.17 -1.47 -0.85
C GLN A 38 -19.29 -1.65 -1.88
N ASP A 39 -20.55 -1.56 -1.48
CA ASP A 39 -21.71 -1.66 -2.39
C ASP A 39 -21.93 -0.39 -3.21
N GLU A 40 -21.45 0.75 -2.73
CA GLU A 40 -21.61 2.05 -3.38
C GLU A 40 -20.35 2.50 -4.14
N TYR A 41 -19.17 2.09 -3.64
CA TYR A 41 -17.88 2.60 -4.10
C TYR A 41 -16.88 1.49 -4.44
N GLU A 42 -15.95 1.82 -5.34
CA GLU A 42 -14.73 1.05 -5.61
C GLU A 42 -13.55 1.74 -4.93
N PHE A 43 -12.63 0.98 -4.33
CA PHE A 43 -11.50 1.55 -3.60
C PHE A 43 -10.16 1.19 -4.23
N ILE A 44 -9.26 2.18 -4.27
CA ILE A 44 -7.84 2.03 -4.49
C ILE A 44 -7.12 2.68 -3.31
N ILE A 45 -6.12 2.02 -2.76
CA ILE A 45 -5.32 2.55 -1.65
C ILE A 45 -3.96 2.99 -2.17
N VAL A 46 -3.51 4.17 -1.77
CA VAL A 46 -2.11 4.59 -1.87
C VAL A 46 -1.52 4.60 -0.47
N SER A 47 -0.66 3.65 -0.14
CA SER A 47 -0.13 3.47 1.20
C SER A 47 1.29 4.00 1.33
N SER A 48 1.63 4.54 2.49
CA SER A 48 3.01 4.64 2.97
C SER A 48 3.27 3.54 4.02
N GLY A 49 4.35 3.64 4.80
CA GLY A 49 4.53 2.83 6.01
C GLY A 49 5.39 1.58 5.88
N ALA A 50 5.94 1.26 4.69
CA ALA A 50 6.83 0.11 4.52
C ALA A 50 8.04 0.18 5.47
N ILE A 51 8.77 1.30 5.49
CA ILE A 51 9.89 1.50 6.42
C ILE A 51 9.46 1.37 7.89
N ALA A 52 8.29 1.89 8.25
CA ALA A 52 7.77 1.78 9.62
C ALA A 52 7.45 0.32 10.00
N ALA A 53 6.92 -0.47 9.05
CA ALA A 53 6.71 -1.89 9.23
C ALA A 53 8.03 -2.65 9.44
N ALA A 54 9.10 -2.30 8.71
CA ALA A 54 10.42 -2.93 8.91
C ALA A 54 11.02 -2.63 10.27
N LYS A 55 10.92 -1.38 10.75
CA LYS A 55 11.48 -0.94 12.04
C LYS A 55 10.94 -1.71 13.25
N GLN A 56 9.82 -2.41 13.09
CA GLN A 56 9.29 -3.31 14.14
C GLN A 56 10.12 -4.60 14.30
N PHE A 57 10.85 -5.01 13.26
CA PHE A 57 11.53 -6.30 13.18
C PHE A 57 13.05 -6.19 13.06
N VAL A 58 13.55 -5.12 12.45
CA VAL A 58 14.97 -4.96 12.16
C VAL A 58 15.46 -3.57 12.55
N LYS A 59 16.69 -3.54 13.07
CA LYS A 59 17.53 -2.35 13.14
C LYS A 59 18.72 -2.61 12.22
N LEU A 60 18.85 -1.83 11.15
CA LEU A 60 20.00 -1.91 10.26
C LEU A 60 21.09 -0.99 10.81
N ASP A 61 22.32 -1.50 10.87
CA ASP A 61 23.49 -0.69 11.23
C ASP A 61 23.79 0.32 10.11
N ASN A 62 24.09 1.56 10.49
CA ASN A 62 24.11 2.69 9.57
C ASN A 62 25.53 3.03 9.08
N HIS A 63 26.25 2.03 8.55
CA HIS A 63 27.55 2.26 7.91
C HIS A 63 27.42 2.68 6.43
N ASP A 64 26.26 2.45 5.82
CA ASP A 64 25.94 2.83 4.44
C ASP A 64 25.31 4.24 4.35
N LYS A 65 25.08 4.73 3.12
CA LYS A 65 24.35 5.98 2.91
C LYS A 65 22.89 5.82 3.33
N ASP A 66 22.31 6.86 3.95
CA ASP A 66 20.92 6.88 4.45
C ASP A 66 19.88 6.46 3.40
N VAL A 67 20.09 6.82 2.13
CA VAL A 67 19.21 6.39 1.03
C VAL A 67 19.19 4.86 0.87
N PHE A 68 20.36 4.20 0.90
CA PHE A 68 20.44 2.74 0.73
C PHE A 68 19.82 2.00 1.91
N VAL A 69 20.01 2.53 3.13
CA VAL A 69 19.35 1.99 4.33
C VAL A 69 17.83 2.11 4.23
N LYS A 70 17.31 3.24 3.75
CA LYS A 70 15.86 3.43 3.53
C LYS A 70 15.30 2.48 2.49
N GLN A 71 15.99 2.27 1.37
CA GLN A 71 15.59 1.32 0.33
C GLN A 71 15.57 -0.12 0.90
N ALA A 72 16.60 -0.51 1.66
CA ALA A 72 16.65 -1.81 2.31
C ALA A 72 15.50 -2.00 3.32
N LEU A 73 15.23 -0.99 4.17
CA LEU A 73 14.10 -1.02 5.10
C LEU A 73 12.76 -1.09 4.38
N ALA A 74 12.57 -0.35 3.28
CA ALA A 74 11.35 -0.42 2.49
C ALA A 74 11.15 -1.82 1.88
N SER A 75 12.22 -2.42 1.34
CA SER A 75 12.19 -3.78 0.79
C SER A 75 11.84 -4.84 1.85
N ILE A 76 12.40 -4.73 3.06
CA ILE A 76 12.06 -5.62 4.19
C ILE A 76 10.62 -5.40 4.65
N GLY A 77 10.21 -4.15 4.76
CA GLY A 77 8.94 -3.78 5.39
C GLY A 77 7.73 -3.88 4.48
N GLN A 78 7.91 -3.76 3.17
CA GLN A 78 6.80 -3.82 2.21
C GLN A 78 6.05 -5.17 2.26
N PRO A 79 6.70 -6.35 2.27
CA PRO A 79 6.01 -7.63 2.49
C PRO A 79 5.24 -7.68 3.81
N HIS A 80 5.80 -7.12 4.89
CA HIS A 80 5.12 -7.07 6.19
C HIS A 80 3.88 -6.16 6.17
N LEU A 81 3.99 -4.99 5.54
CA LEU A 81 2.86 -4.07 5.36
C LEU A 81 1.75 -4.75 4.54
N MET A 82 2.10 -5.41 3.45
CA MET A 82 1.13 -6.16 2.64
C MET A 82 0.47 -7.30 3.41
N ARG A 83 1.24 -8.03 4.22
CA ARG A 83 0.68 -9.07 5.09
C ARG A 83 -0.32 -8.49 6.10
N ILE A 84 -0.01 -7.36 6.72
CA ILE A 84 -0.91 -6.71 7.67
C ILE A 84 -2.21 -6.30 6.97
N TYR A 85 -2.15 -5.65 5.80
CA TYR A 85 -3.36 -5.36 5.02
C TYR A 85 -4.13 -6.63 4.69
N HIS A 86 -3.45 -7.65 4.16
CA HIS A 86 -4.09 -8.91 3.76
C HIS A 86 -4.84 -9.55 4.92
N GLU A 87 -4.19 -9.74 6.07
CA GLU A 87 -4.79 -10.36 7.26
C GLU A 87 -6.02 -9.57 7.76
N ASN A 88 -5.91 -8.23 7.88
CA ASN A 88 -7.02 -7.42 8.41
C ASN A 88 -8.19 -7.29 7.42
N PHE A 89 -7.91 -7.30 6.11
CA PHE A 89 -8.92 -7.13 5.08
C PHE A 89 -9.61 -8.46 4.75
N SER A 90 -8.88 -9.59 4.78
CA SER A 90 -9.44 -10.90 4.50
C SER A 90 -10.53 -11.28 5.51
N ASP A 91 -10.35 -10.90 6.78
CA ASP A 91 -11.35 -11.14 7.84
C ASP A 91 -12.67 -10.41 7.58
N LEU A 92 -12.65 -9.36 6.74
CA LEU A 92 -13.80 -8.57 6.32
C LEU A 92 -14.33 -8.96 4.93
N GLY A 93 -13.78 -10.02 4.30
CA GLY A 93 -14.12 -10.42 2.93
C GLY A 93 -13.56 -9.48 1.85
N LEU A 94 -12.62 -8.60 2.20
CA LEU A 94 -11.99 -7.68 1.27
C LEU A 94 -10.71 -8.30 0.72
N HIS A 95 -10.59 -8.36 -0.61
CA HIS A 95 -9.40 -8.89 -1.27
C HIS A 95 -8.46 -7.75 -1.67
N THR A 96 -7.17 -7.90 -1.38
CA THR A 96 -6.15 -6.88 -1.68
C THR A 96 -5.15 -7.38 -2.70
N SER A 97 -4.60 -6.47 -3.51
CA SER A 97 -3.48 -6.77 -4.42
C SER A 97 -2.37 -5.73 -4.28
N GLN A 98 -1.12 -6.13 -4.47
CA GLN A 98 0.01 -5.21 -4.43
C GLN A 98 0.29 -4.58 -5.81
N CYS A 99 0.54 -3.28 -5.84
CA CYS A 99 1.08 -2.57 -6.99
C CYS A 99 2.26 -1.70 -6.54
N LEU A 100 3.45 -1.96 -7.08
CA LEU A 100 4.63 -1.11 -6.84
C LEU A 100 4.91 -0.31 -8.11
N LEU A 101 4.95 1.01 -7.99
CA LEU A 101 5.15 1.93 -9.10
C LEU A 101 6.30 2.89 -8.78
N SER A 102 6.96 3.41 -9.79
CA SER A 102 8.01 4.43 -9.66
C SER A 102 7.65 5.66 -10.49
N TYR A 103 8.21 6.82 -10.18
CA TYR A 103 8.01 8.01 -11.02
C TYR A 103 8.32 7.78 -12.51
N SER A 104 9.37 7.02 -12.81
CA SER A 104 9.78 6.67 -14.19
C SER A 104 8.74 5.83 -14.95
N ASP A 105 7.87 5.09 -14.26
CA ASP A 105 6.76 4.35 -14.88
C ASP A 105 5.72 5.30 -15.50
N PHE A 106 5.68 6.55 -15.02
CA PHE A 106 4.84 7.62 -15.56
C PHE A 106 5.54 8.46 -16.64
N GLU A 107 6.71 8.07 -17.13
CA GLU A 107 7.33 8.76 -18.27
C GLU A 107 6.94 8.11 -19.60
N LYS A 108 6.74 6.78 -19.61
CA LYS A 108 6.44 6.01 -20.82
C LYS A 108 4.94 5.82 -21.02
N LYS A 109 4.43 6.17 -22.21
CA LYS A 109 3.01 5.98 -22.58
C LYS A 109 2.54 4.53 -22.39
N GLN A 110 3.36 3.55 -22.78
CA GLN A 110 3.01 2.13 -22.66
C GLN A 110 2.85 1.70 -21.21
N THR A 111 3.76 2.12 -20.32
CA THR A 111 3.69 1.75 -18.91
C THR A 111 2.47 2.37 -18.22
N LYS A 112 2.11 3.61 -18.52
CA LYS A 112 0.84 4.22 -18.07
C LYS A 112 -0.38 3.40 -18.47
N VAL A 113 -0.43 2.94 -19.73
CA VAL A 113 -1.52 2.09 -20.22
C VAL A 113 -1.57 0.78 -19.44
N ASN A 114 -0.42 0.15 -19.20
CA ASN A 114 -0.35 -1.10 -18.44
C ASN A 114 -0.83 -0.90 -16.99
N ILE A 115 -0.43 0.19 -16.32
CA ILE A 115 -0.87 0.53 -14.96
C ILE A 115 -2.39 0.67 -14.91
N VAL A 116 -2.97 1.48 -15.80
CA VAL A 116 -4.42 1.71 -15.85
C VAL A 116 -5.17 0.41 -16.13
N ASN A 117 -4.71 -0.39 -17.08
CA ASN A 117 -5.33 -1.67 -17.42
C ASN A 117 -5.30 -2.64 -16.23
N THR A 118 -4.16 -2.79 -15.57
CA THR A 118 -4.03 -3.67 -14.39
C THR A 118 -4.95 -3.22 -13.26
N ILE A 119 -4.95 -1.93 -12.91
CA ILE A 119 -5.84 -1.39 -11.87
C ILE A 119 -7.31 -1.63 -12.23
N ASN A 120 -7.71 -1.41 -13.47
CA ASN A 120 -9.09 -1.63 -13.91
C ASN A 120 -9.50 -3.11 -13.83
N VAL A 121 -8.60 -4.03 -14.21
CA VAL A 121 -8.86 -5.47 -14.10
C VAL A 121 -8.98 -5.89 -12.63
N LEU A 122 -8.09 -5.41 -11.76
CA LEU A 122 -8.15 -5.71 -10.32
C LEU A 122 -9.48 -5.27 -9.71
N VAL A 123 -9.85 -4.00 -9.91
CA VAL A 123 -11.07 -3.43 -9.36
C VAL A 123 -12.32 -4.13 -9.92
N LYS A 124 -12.34 -4.46 -11.22
CA LYS A 124 -13.43 -5.23 -11.85
C LYS A 124 -13.63 -6.62 -11.23
N ASN A 125 -12.57 -7.20 -10.66
CA ASN A 125 -12.61 -8.50 -9.99
C ASN A 125 -12.67 -8.37 -8.46
N SER A 126 -13.15 -7.23 -7.94
CA SER A 126 -13.32 -6.98 -6.50
C SER A 126 -12.04 -7.05 -5.67
N TYR A 127 -10.87 -6.80 -6.29
CA TYR A 127 -9.63 -6.55 -5.56
C TYR A 127 -9.45 -5.06 -5.31
N ILE A 128 -8.99 -4.72 -4.11
CA ILE A 128 -8.54 -3.39 -3.71
C ILE A 128 -7.04 -3.29 -4.00
N PRO A 129 -6.61 -2.51 -5.01
CA PRO A 129 -5.20 -2.31 -5.26
C PRO A 129 -4.59 -1.45 -4.16
N ILE A 130 -3.50 -1.93 -3.56
CA ILE A 130 -2.66 -1.18 -2.63
C ILE A 130 -1.40 -0.78 -3.39
N ILE A 131 -1.35 0.49 -3.75
CA ILE A 131 -0.26 1.13 -4.47
C ILE A 131 0.75 1.68 -3.46
N ASN A 132 2.03 1.39 -3.67
CA ASN A 132 3.14 2.05 -2.99
C ASN A 132 4.28 2.32 -3.98
N GLU A 133 5.23 3.17 -3.60
CA GLU A 133 6.45 3.41 -4.39
C GLU A 133 7.30 2.14 -4.44
N ASN A 134 7.94 1.87 -5.57
CA ASN A 134 9.00 0.87 -5.66
C ASN A 134 10.32 1.45 -5.15
N ASP A 135 10.44 1.56 -3.82
CA ASP A 135 11.58 2.21 -3.17
C ASP A 135 12.94 1.63 -3.60
N THR A 136 13.01 0.35 -4.00
CA THR A 136 14.28 -0.31 -4.42
C THR A 136 14.92 0.38 -5.63
N VAL A 137 14.12 0.97 -6.52
CA VAL A 137 14.59 1.63 -7.74
C VAL A 137 14.32 3.13 -7.73
N ALA A 138 13.72 3.64 -6.66
CA ALA A 138 13.52 5.07 -6.45
C ALA A 138 14.84 5.75 -6.08
N THR A 139 15.12 6.89 -6.70
CA THR A 139 16.35 7.70 -6.49
C THR A 139 16.14 8.79 -5.46
#